data_AF-A0A7V3SNT0-F1
#
_entry.id   AF-A0A7V3SNT0-F1
#
_cell.length_a   1.000
_cell.length_b   1.000
_cell.length_c   1.000
_cell.angle_alpha   90.00
_cell.angle_beta   90.00
_cell.angle_gamma   90.00
#
_symmetry.space_group_name_H-M   'P 1'
#
loop_
_entity.id
_entity.type
_entity.pdbx_description
1 polymer ?
#
loop_
_entity_poly.entity_id
_entity_poly.type
_entity_poly.pdbx_seq_one_letter_code
_entity_poly.pdbx_strand_id
1 'polypeptide(L)'
;MGPLVPNLISENLNYILAFFIGIAFGAILEQAGFGSSRRLVGLFYGYDFTVLRVFFTAGVVAMVGVMALNHFGLLDMSQVYINPTYLWSAIVGGLIMGLGFVVGGYCPGTSFCAASIGKRDAMVFIVGALAGVFLFAEGYPLLEGLYKAAYLGTPRIYETLGIPAGLFAFLMVTFALLAFGIASVVERKVKGVQPVLPRWNLARAGAVALGILLALSAFSFTDRKTSLLQMVQNEQFVRSYPVEVMTVDEFAFRLMDDTDDQIQVIDFRPREEISKGRLPKSYPFTVDNLFEQEPSRLLRVRGKINVFVADDELTERRMAVIAQQLGFSRIRILEGGLEKFRQDILNFEPPAPPKDMYEEFTYRFRKRAKEKLPELIREEELSPAEPEKPKRKLGGC
;
A
#
# COMPACT_ATOMS: atom_id res chain seq x y z
N MET A 1 -11.39 -5.95 -10.25
CA MET A 1 -10.50 -6.98 -9.64
C MET A 1 -9.18 -6.35 -9.29
N GLY A 2 -8.47 -6.94 -8.32
CA GLY A 2 -7.30 -6.35 -7.67
C GLY A 2 -6.26 -5.77 -8.65
N PRO A 3 -5.43 -4.83 -8.17
CA PRO A 3 -4.48 -4.11 -8.99
C PRO A 3 -3.32 -5.01 -9.40
N LEU A 4 -3.56 -5.81 -10.44
CA LEU A 4 -2.56 -6.66 -11.04
C LEU A 4 -1.67 -5.80 -11.95
N VAL A 5 -0.40 -5.69 -11.59
CA VAL A 5 0.57 -4.93 -12.39
C VAL A 5 1.15 -5.85 -13.47
N PRO A 6 1.28 -5.39 -14.72
CA PRO A 6 0.79 -4.12 -15.30
C PRO A 6 -0.45 -4.35 -16.18
N ASN A 7 -1.63 -3.80 -15.83
CA ASN A 7 -2.85 -3.77 -16.68
C ASN A 7 -3.04 -4.99 -17.61
N LEU A 8 -2.74 -6.19 -17.11
CA LEU A 8 -2.73 -7.43 -17.91
C LEU A 8 -4.13 -7.76 -18.42
N ILE A 9 -5.13 -7.19 -17.77
CA ILE A 9 -6.55 -7.43 -17.97
C ILE A 9 -7.19 -6.07 -18.27
N SER A 10 -7.80 -5.93 -19.46
CA SER A 10 -8.58 -4.75 -19.81
C SER A 10 -9.80 -4.59 -18.88
N GLU A 11 -10.33 -3.38 -18.70
CA GLU A 11 -11.50 -3.14 -17.85
C GLU A 11 -12.70 -4.02 -18.25
N ASN A 12 -12.92 -4.24 -19.55
CA ASN A 12 -13.97 -5.11 -20.05
C ASN A 12 -13.74 -6.58 -19.65
N LEU A 13 -12.51 -7.07 -19.75
CA LEU A 13 -12.15 -8.43 -19.32
C LEU A 13 -12.27 -8.58 -17.79
N ASN A 14 -12.06 -7.50 -17.05
CA ASN A 14 -12.21 -7.45 -15.59
C ASN A 14 -13.65 -7.76 -15.16
N TYR A 15 -14.65 -7.17 -15.82
CA TYR A 15 -16.07 -7.46 -15.53
C TYR A 15 -16.45 -8.91 -15.86
N ILE A 16 -15.94 -9.44 -16.99
CA ILE A 16 -16.19 -10.83 -17.39
C ILE A 16 -15.57 -11.79 -16.36
N LEU A 17 -14.32 -11.55 -15.95
CA LEU A 17 -13.66 -12.34 -14.92
C LEU A 17 -14.38 -12.22 -13.57
N ALA A 18 -14.87 -11.03 -13.20
CA ALA A 18 -15.67 -10.82 -12.00
C ALA A 18 -16.95 -11.63 -11.97
N PHE A 19 -17.62 -11.74 -13.12
CA PHE A 19 -18.79 -12.59 -13.25
C PHE A 19 -18.45 -14.07 -13.00
N PHE A 20 -17.41 -14.61 -13.66
CA PHE A 20 -17.01 -16.02 -13.48
C PHE A 20 -16.48 -16.32 -12.07
N ILE A 21 -15.71 -15.40 -11.47
CA ILE A 21 -15.23 -15.54 -10.10
C ILE A 21 -16.39 -15.48 -9.11
N GLY A 22 -17.41 -14.66 -9.36
CA GLY A 22 -18.64 -14.64 -8.56
C GLY A 22 -19.40 -15.97 -8.61
N ILE A 23 -19.54 -16.57 -9.80
CA ILE A 23 -20.15 -17.90 -9.97
C ILE A 23 -19.34 -18.96 -9.21
N ALA A 24 -18.02 -18.98 -9.40
CA ALA A 24 -17.14 -19.94 -8.74
C ALA A 24 -17.20 -19.79 -7.20
N PHE A 25 -17.18 -18.55 -6.70
CA PHE A 25 -17.29 -18.25 -5.29
C PHE A 25 -18.63 -18.72 -4.71
N GLY A 26 -19.75 -18.45 -5.40
CA GLY A 26 -21.07 -18.92 -5.01
C GLY A 26 -21.17 -20.45 -4.97
N ALA A 27 -20.61 -21.13 -5.98
CA ALA A 27 -20.58 -22.59 -6.03
C ALA A 27 -19.76 -23.20 -4.86
N ILE A 28 -18.60 -22.60 -4.52
CA ILE A 28 -17.78 -23.02 -3.38
C ILE A 28 -18.51 -22.80 -2.06
N LEU A 29 -19.19 -21.66 -1.89
CA LEU A 29 -19.97 -21.37 -0.68
C LEU A 29 -21.10 -22.37 -0.47
N GLU A 30 -21.79 -22.77 -1.55
CA GLU A 30 -22.84 -23.78 -1.43
C GLU A 30 -22.28 -25.18 -1.17
N GLN A 31 -21.17 -25.56 -1.81
CA GLN A 31 -20.51 -26.83 -1.52
C GLN A 31 -20.01 -26.92 -0.07
N ALA A 32 -19.58 -25.80 0.51
CA ALA A 32 -19.26 -25.72 1.94
C ALA A 32 -20.51 -25.76 2.84
N GLY A 33 -21.72 -25.61 2.28
CA GLY A 33 -23.01 -25.63 2.95
C GLY A 33 -23.34 -24.35 3.71
N PHE A 34 -22.73 -23.22 3.32
CA PHE A 34 -23.05 -21.91 3.87
C PHE A 34 -24.40 -21.37 3.42
N GLY A 35 -25.06 -22.01 2.45
CA GLY A 35 -26.44 -21.70 2.12
C GLY A 35 -27.43 -22.08 3.25
N SER A 36 -27.02 -22.76 4.31
CA SER A 36 -27.90 -23.21 5.41
C SER A 36 -27.80 -22.34 6.66
N SER A 37 -28.90 -21.66 7.02
CA SER A 37 -29.02 -20.88 8.27
C SER A 37 -28.66 -21.70 9.51
N ARG A 38 -29.05 -22.98 9.55
CA ARG A 38 -28.74 -23.88 10.69
C ARG A 38 -27.24 -24.07 10.92
N ARG A 39 -26.44 -24.13 9.86
CA ARG A 39 -24.97 -24.28 9.97
C ARG A 39 -24.32 -22.97 10.43
N LEU A 40 -24.79 -21.83 9.92
CA LEU A 40 -24.28 -20.52 10.30
C LEU A 40 -24.57 -20.19 11.76
N VAL A 41 -25.82 -20.41 12.19
CA VAL A 41 -26.24 -20.16 13.57
C VAL A 41 -25.67 -21.22 14.54
N GLY A 42 -25.33 -22.41 14.02
CA GLY A 42 -24.65 -23.47 14.77
C GLY A 42 -23.33 -23.06 15.42
N LEU A 43 -22.67 -22.02 14.90
CA LEU A 43 -21.48 -21.41 15.51
C LEU A 43 -21.81 -20.75 16.86
N PHE A 44 -22.89 -19.98 16.94
CA PHE A 44 -23.30 -19.27 18.16
C PHE A 44 -23.80 -20.20 19.25
N TYR A 45 -24.45 -21.30 18.85
CA TYR A 45 -24.87 -22.34 19.78
C TYR A 45 -23.77 -23.36 20.12
N GLY A 46 -22.59 -23.27 19.50
CA GLY A 46 -21.44 -24.14 19.77
C GLY A 46 -21.59 -25.58 19.25
N TYR A 47 -22.57 -25.86 18.38
CA TYR A 47 -22.79 -27.18 17.79
C TYR A 47 -21.98 -27.40 16.50
N ASP A 48 -21.60 -26.34 15.80
CA ASP A 48 -20.86 -26.41 14.53
C ASP A 48 -19.85 -25.26 14.38
N PHE A 49 -18.55 -25.57 14.43
CA PHE A 49 -17.46 -24.61 14.27
C PHE A 49 -16.89 -24.58 12.84
N THR A 50 -17.58 -25.17 11.86
CA THR A 50 -17.13 -25.19 10.46
C THR A 50 -16.93 -23.80 9.90
N VAL A 51 -17.85 -22.86 10.22
CA VAL A 51 -17.77 -21.45 9.81
C VAL A 51 -16.44 -20.84 10.25
N LEU A 52 -16.12 -20.93 11.54
CA LEU A 52 -14.88 -20.40 12.10
C LEU A 52 -13.67 -21.01 11.38
N ARG A 53 -13.65 -22.33 11.19
CA ARG A 53 -12.51 -23.01 10.54
C ARG A 53 -12.29 -22.51 9.10
N VAL A 54 -13.35 -22.41 8.30
CA VAL A 54 -13.24 -21.99 6.89
C VAL A 54 -12.87 -20.52 6.76
N PHE A 55 -13.44 -19.62 7.57
CA PHE A 55 -13.12 -18.19 7.47
C PHE A 55 -11.67 -17.89 7.89
N PHE A 56 -11.17 -18.53 8.94
CA PHE A 56 -9.77 -18.39 9.33
C PHE A 56 -8.81 -19.00 8.31
N THR A 57 -9.10 -20.19 7.75
CA THR A 57 -8.24 -20.74 6.69
C THR A 57 -8.26 -19.87 5.45
N ALA A 58 -9.44 -19.44 4.98
CA ALA A 58 -9.56 -18.55 3.83
C ALA A 58 -8.83 -17.22 4.07
N GLY A 59 -8.96 -16.63 5.25
CA GLY A 59 -8.27 -15.39 5.62
C GLY A 59 -6.76 -15.54 5.66
N VAL A 60 -6.24 -16.63 6.24
CA VAL A 60 -4.79 -16.93 6.27
C VAL A 60 -4.26 -17.17 4.85
N VAL A 61 -4.94 -17.99 4.05
CA VAL A 61 -4.55 -18.26 2.66
C VAL A 61 -4.58 -16.98 1.82
N ALA A 62 -5.60 -16.14 1.97
CA ALA A 62 -5.68 -14.86 1.28
C ALA A 62 -4.56 -13.90 1.72
N MET A 63 -4.25 -13.83 3.01
CA MET A 63 -3.15 -13.00 3.54
C MET A 63 -1.81 -13.43 2.95
N VAL A 64 -1.47 -14.71 3.03
CA VAL A 64 -0.22 -15.26 2.47
C VAL A 64 -0.19 -15.09 0.94
N GLY A 65 -1.32 -15.32 0.27
CA GLY A 65 -1.45 -15.14 -1.18
C GLY A 65 -1.21 -13.70 -1.63
N VAL A 66 -1.80 -12.71 -0.93
CA VAL A 66 -1.58 -11.29 -1.22
C VAL A 66 -0.13 -10.89 -0.94
N MET A 67 0.48 -11.38 0.16
CA MET A 67 1.89 -11.15 0.45
C MET A 67 2.81 -11.72 -0.63
N ALA A 68 2.54 -12.93 -1.10
CA ALA A 68 3.29 -13.56 -2.18
C ALA A 68 3.15 -12.76 -3.50
N LEU A 69 1.92 -12.38 -3.87
CA LEU A 69 1.68 -11.56 -5.07
C LEU A 69 2.36 -10.18 -5.00
N ASN A 70 2.37 -9.55 -3.83
CA ASN A 70 3.10 -8.29 -3.60
C ASN A 70 4.62 -8.49 -3.73
N HIS A 71 5.15 -9.58 -3.15
CA HIS A 71 6.57 -9.90 -3.22
C HIS A 71 7.05 -10.13 -4.66
N PHE A 72 6.27 -10.86 -5.48
CA PHE A 72 6.55 -11.06 -6.90
C PHE A 72 6.25 -9.85 -7.79
N GLY A 73 5.77 -8.73 -7.21
CA GLY A 73 5.41 -7.52 -7.95
C GLY A 73 4.19 -7.66 -8.86
N LEU A 74 3.42 -8.75 -8.72
CA LEU A 74 2.18 -9.00 -9.46
C LEU A 74 1.01 -8.19 -8.92
N LEU A 75 1.03 -7.83 -7.64
CA LEU A 75 0.00 -7.03 -6.99
C LEU A 75 0.62 -5.76 -6.41
N ASP A 76 0.04 -4.61 -6.75
CA ASP A 76 0.46 -3.32 -6.19
C ASP A 76 -0.39 -2.96 -4.98
N MET A 77 0.21 -3.07 -3.80
CA MET A 77 -0.45 -2.73 -2.53
C MET A 77 -0.80 -1.24 -2.41
N SER A 78 -0.23 -0.36 -3.24
CA SER A 78 -0.60 1.06 -3.26
C SER A 78 -1.95 1.32 -3.93
N GLN A 79 -2.39 0.39 -4.78
CA GLN A 79 -3.66 0.47 -5.51
C GLN A 79 -4.78 -0.31 -4.80
N VAL A 80 -4.44 -1.13 -3.79
CA VAL A 80 -5.42 -1.81 -2.97
C VAL A 80 -6.04 -0.79 -2.02
N TYR A 81 -7.32 -0.49 -2.24
CA TYR A 81 -8.06 0.39 -1.35
C TYR A 81 -8.25 -0.28 0.01
N ILE A 82 -7.67 0.32 1.04
CA ILE A 82 -7.89 -0.06 2.44
C ILE A 82 -8.90 0.90 3.02
N ASN A 83 -10.02 0.39 3.51
CA ASN A 83 -11.06 1.23 4.09
C ASN A 83 -10.53 1.96 5.33
N PRO A 84 -10.74 3.29 5.43
CA PRO A 84 -10.37 4.02 6.64
C PRO A 84 -11.16 3.53 7.85
N THR A 85 -10.49 3.47 8.99
CA THR A 85 -11.06 3.03 10.25
C THR A 85 -11.65 4.23 11.00
N TYR A 86 -12.97 4.22 11.13
CA TYR A 86 -13.73 5.10 12.01
C TYR A 86 -14.16 4.27 13.21
N LEU A 87 -13.55 4.51 14.37
CA LEU A 87 -13.62 3.56 15.49
C LEU A 87 -15.07 3.35 15.99
N TRP A 88 -15.79 4.45 16.22
CA TRP A 88 -17.14 4.39 16.77
C TRP A 88 -18.16 3.81 15.79
N SER A 89 -18.06 4.19 14.51
CA SER A 89 -18.95 3.63 13.50
C SER A 89 -18.66 2.16 13.21
N ALA A 90 -17.40 1.72 13.29
CA ALA A 90 -17.03 0.30 13.21
C ALA A 90 -17.59 -0.51 14.37
N ILE A 91 -17.52 -0.01 15.61
CA ILE A 91 -18.05 -0.70 16.81
C ILE A 91 -19.58 -0.78 16.73
N VAL A 92 -20.26 0.35 16.54
CA VAL A 92 -21.73 0.41 16.51
C VAL A 92 -22.28 -0.35 15.31
N GLY A 93 -21.70 -0.14 14.12
CA GLY A 93 -22.08 -0.86 12.91
C GLY A 93 -21.82 -2.36 13.02
N GLY A 94 -20.70 -2.77 13.62
CA GLY A 94 -20.37 -4.17 13.87
C GLY A 94 -21.35 -4.85 14.82
N LEU A 95 -21.79 -4.17 15.89
CA LEU A 95 -22.81 -4.67 16.81
C LEU A 95 -24.17 -4.86 16.11
N ILE A 96 -24.62 -3.86 15.35
CA ILE A 96 -25.89 -3.93 14.61
C ILE A 96 -25.83 -5.06 13.57
N MET A 97 -24.73 -5.16 12.82
CA MET A 97 -24.53 -6.21 11.82
C MET A 97 -24.47 -7.59 12.47
N GLY A 98 -23.79 -7.74 13.62
CA GLY A 98 -23.73 -8.97 14.39
C GLY A 98 -25.11 -9.42 14.91
N LEU A 99 -25.90 -8.50 15.45
CA LEU A 99 -27.29 -8.77 15.87
C LEU A 99 -28.14 -9.21 14.68
N GLY A 100 -28.03 -8.50 13.54
CA GLY A 100 -28.71 -8.88 12.30
C GLY A 100 -28.31 -10.27 11.81
N PHE A 101 -27.05 -10.65 11.93
CA PHE A 101 -26.57 -11.98 11.57
C PHE A 101 -27.13 -13.08 12.50
N VAL A 102 -27.21 -12.84 13.81
CA VAL A 102 -27.79 -13.79 14.76
C VAL A 102 -29.29 -13.98 14.53
N VAL A 103 -30.03 -12.89 14.29
CA VAL A 103 -31.49 -12.93 14.08
C VAL A 103 -31.83 -13.50 12.70
N GLY A 104 -31.12 -13.07 11.66
CA GLY A 104 -31.38 -13.47 10.28
C GLY A 104 -30.77 -14.82 9.90
N GLY A 105 -29.75 -15.29 10.62
CA GLY A 105 -29.07 -16.56 10.36
C GLY A 105 -28.26 -16.58 9.05
N TYR A 106 -28.03 -15.43 8.41
CA TYR A 106 -27.29 -15.29 7.16
C TYR A 106 -26.36 -14.07 7.18
N CYS A 107 -25.14 -14.23 6.66
CA CYS A 107 -24.29 -13.10 6.27
C CYS A 107 -24.76 -12.57 4.91
N PRO A 108 -24.51 -11.29 4.57
CA PRO A 108 -24.93 -10.71 3.28
C PRO A 108 -24.51 -11.52 2.05
N GLY A 109 -23.28 -12.06 2.02
CA GLY A 109 -22.84 -12.91 0.89
C GLY A 109 -23.51 -14.27 0.85
N THR A 110 -23.70 -14.90 2.02
CA THR A 110 -24.33 -16.23 2.13
C THR A 110 -25.84 -16.19 1.87
N SER A 111 -26.51 -15.05 2.13
CA SER A 111 -27.93 -14.89 1.81
C SER A 111 -28.19 -14.91 0.31
N PHE A 112 -27.33 -14.30 -0.51
CA PHE A 112 -27.47 -14.38 -1.97
C PHE A 112 -27.25 -15.80 -2.50
N CYS A 113 -26.27 -16.52 -1.93
CA CYS A 113 -26.04 -17.94 -2.23
C CYS A 113 -27.27 -18.79 -1.86
N ALA A 114 -27.80 -18.63 -0.65
CA ALA A 114 -29.01 -19.34 -0.21
C ALA A 114 -30.26 -18.99 -1.03
N ALA A 115 -30.43 -17.71 -1.39
CA ALA A 115 -31.55 -17.26 -2.21
C ALA A 115 -31.52 -17.87 -3.62
N SER A 116 -30.33 -18.08 -4.19
CA SER A 116 -30.15 -18.72 -5.50
C SER A 116 -30.66 -20.17 -5.55
N ILE A 117 -30.79 -20.81 -4.39
CA ILE A 117 -31.25 -22.19 -4.21
C ILE A 117 -32.75 -22.22 -3.84
N GLY A 118 -33.40 -21.06 -3.78
CA GLY A 118 -34.84 -20.95 -3.53
C GLY A 118 -35.21 -20.89 -2.04
N LYS A 119 -34.26 -20.60 -1.13
CA LYS A 119 -34.54 -20.48 0.30
C LYS A 119 -35.29 -19.19 0.62
N ARG A 120 -36.53 -19.34 1.11
CA ARG A 120 -37.43 -18.20 1.39
C ARG A 120 -36.95 -17.32 2.54
N ASP A 121 -36.37 -17.91 3.58
CA ASP A 121 -35.75 -17.21 4.71
C ASP A 121 -34.61 -16.28 4.24
N ALA A 122 -33.78 -16.74 3.29
CA ALA A 122 -32.73 -15.92 2.71
C ALA A 122 -33.27 -14.76 1.85
N MET A 123 -34.36 -14.97 1.10
CA MET A 123 -34.99 -13.90 0.32
C MET A 123 -35.57 -12.80 1.22
N VAL A 124 -36.23 -13.17 2.32
CA VAL A 124 -36.73 -12.20 3.31
C VAL A 124 -35.58 -11.43 3.94
N PHE A 125 -34.47 -12.10 4.25
CA PHE A 125 -33.26 -11.45 4.76
C PHE A 125 -32.70 -10.42 3.75
N ILE A 126 -32.62 -10.76 2.47
CA ILE A 126 -32.14 -9.83 1.42
C ILE A 126 -33.02 -8.59 1.35
N VAL A 127 -34.35 -8.76 1.35
CA VAL A 127 -35.29 -7.62 1.34
C VAL A 127 -35.10 -6.75 2.58
N GLY A 128 -34.97 -7.36 3.76
CA GLY A 128 -34.68 -6.64 5.00
C GLY A 128 -33.34 -5.90 4.97
N ALA A 129 -32.30 -6.52 4.41
CA ALA A 129 -30.98 -5.90 4.26
C ALA A 129 -31.02 -4.71 3.29
N LEU A 130 -31.70 -4.84 2.14
CA LEU A 130 -31.89 -3.74 1.19
C LEU A 130 -32.69 -2.59 1.79
N ALA A 131 -33.77 -2.89 2.52
CA ALA A 131 -34.55 -1.90 3.24
C ALA A 131 -33.70 -1.19 4.31
N GLY A 132 -32.87 -1.93 5.05
CA GLY A 132 -31.94 -1.37 6.04
C GLY A 132 -30.89 -0.43 5.42
N VAL A 133 -30.31 -0.81 4.27
CA VAL A 133 -29.37 0.04 3.52
C VAL A 133 -30.07 1.32 3.04
N PHE A 134 -31.30 1.21 2.52
CA PHE A 134 -32.07 2.37 2.07
C PHE A 134 -32.41 3.32 3.24
N LEU A 135 -32.89 2.78 4.37
CA LEU A 135 -33.15 3.56 5.57
C LEU A 135 -31.90 4.24 6.12
N PHE A 136 -30.75 3.56 6.07
CA PHE A 136 -29.48 4.14 6.48
C PHE A 136 -29.03 5.26 5.53
N ALA A 137 -29.24 5.10 4.22
CA ALA A 137 -28.90 6.13 3.23
C ALA A 137 -29.71 7.41 3.44
N GLU A 138 -31.02 7.29 3.70
CA GLU A 138 -31.88 8.44 3.96
C GLU A 138 -31.61 9.07 5.34
N GLY A 139 -31.31 8.23 6.35
CA GLY A 139 -30.96 8.65 7.71
C GLY A 139 -29.52 9.12 7.88
N TYR A 140 -28.69 9.06 6.83
CA TYR A 140 -27.28 9.41 6.88
C TYR A 140 -26.99 10.82 7.41
N PRO A 141 -27.76 11.88 7.07
CA PRO A 141 -27.51 13.23 7.58
C PRO A 141 -27.57 13.34 9.12
N LEU A 142 -28.41 12.52 9.76
CA LEU A 142 -28.55 12.48 11.22
C LEU A 142 -27.44 11.66 11.88
N LEU A 143 -26.88 10.68 11.15
CA LEU A 143 -25.86 9.76 11.63
C LEU A 143 -24.44 10.20 11.27
N GLU A 144 -24.27 11.25 10.47
CA GLU A 144 -22.97 11.73 9.99
C GLU A 144 -21.98 12.00 11.13
N GLY A 145 -22.45 12.60 12.22
CA GLY A 145 -21.63 12.89 13.40
C GLY A 145 -21.07 11.64 14.08
N LEU A 146 -21.83 10.55 14.09
CA LEU A 146 -21.37 9.25 14.59
C LEU A 146 -20.53 8.50 13.54
N TYR A 147 -20.89 8.62 12.27
CA TYR A 147 -20.25 7.92 11.15
C TYR A 147 -18.80 8.37 10.95
N LYS A 148 -18.55 9.68 11.05
CA LYS A 148 -17.22 10.29 10.89
C LYS A 148 -16.42 10.41 12.19
N ALA A 149 -16.97 9.95 13.32
CA ALA A 149 -16.30 10.05 14.62
C ALA A 149 -15.04 9.16 14.69
N ALA A 150 -13.98 9.68 15.33
CA ALA A 150 -12.73 8.99 15.60
C ALA A 150 -12.05 8.39 14.34
N TYR A 151 -11.68 9.26 13.39
CA TYR A 151 -10.91 8.90 12.21
C TYR A 151 -9.48 8.52 12.59
N LEU A 152 -9.11 7.26 12.38
CA LEU A 152 -7.77 6.73 12.66
C LEU A 152 -6.93 6.52 11.38
N GLY A 153 -7.46 6.91 10.21
CA GLY A 153 -6.81 6.63 8.93
C GLY A 153 -6.93 5.17 8.53
N THR A 154 -5.91 4.62 7.86
CA THR A 154 -5.85 3.22 7.41
C THR A 154 -4.74 2.45 8.14
N PRO A 155 -4.80 2.32 9.48
CA PRO A 155 -3.73 1.68 10.24
C PRO A 155 -3.70 0.19 9.92
N ARG A 156 -2.55 -0.32 9.49
CA ARG A 156 -2.33 -1.77 9.41
C ARG A 156 -1.90 -2.27 10.78
N ILE A 157 -2.46 -3.39 11.24
CA ILE A 157 -2.22 -3.92 12.60
C ILE A 157 -0.73 -4.14 12.86
N TYR A 158 0.03 -4.58 11.85
CA TYR A 158 1.47 -4.79 12.01
C TYR A 158 2.26 -3.47 12.10
N GLU A 159 1.78 -2.39 11.47
CA GLU A 159 2.40 -1.06 11.58
C GLU A 159 2.14 -0.46 12.97
N THR A 160 0.93 -0.61 13.52
CA THR A 160 0.61 -0.10 14.86
C THR A 160 1.33 -0.87 15.97
N LEU A 161 1.61 -2.15 15.75
CA LEU A 161 2.39 -2.99 16.67
C LEU A 161 3.91 -2.86 16.45
N GLY A 162 4.36 -2.19 15.38
CA GLY A 162 5.77 -2.07 15.03
C GLY A 162 6.45 -3.40 14.69
N ILE A 163 5.69 -4.41 14.27
CA ILE A 163 6.22 -5.75 13.95
C ILE A 163 6.31 -5.97 12.43
N PRO A 164 7.29 -6.76 11.95
CA PRO A 164 7.36 -7.12 10.54
C PRO A 164 6.10 -7.87 10.08
N ALA A 165 5.64 -7.59 8.85
CA ALA A 165 4.45 -8.24 8.28
C ALA A 165 4.55 -9.77 8.27
N GLY A 166 5.73 -10.33 8.00
CA GLY A 166 5.98 -11.79 8.07
C GLY A 166 5.78 -12.38 9.46
N LEU A 167 6.21 -11.67 10.51
CA LEU A 167 5.99 -12.08 11.89
C LEU A 167 4.50 -12.03 12.25
N PHE A 168 3.78 -10.97 11.84
CA PHE A 168 2.34 -10.89 12.04
C PHE A 168 1.59 -12.03 11.34
N ALA A 169 1.93 -12.34 10.09
CA ALA A 169 1.36 -13.45 9.35
C ALA A 169 1.62 -14.80 10.06
N PHE A 170 2.84 -15.04 10.54
CA PHE A 170 3.18 -16.23 11.33
C PHE A 170 2.36 -16.33 12.62
N LEU A 171 2.25 -15.23 13.37
CA LEU A 171 1.44 -15.18 14.59
C LEU A 171 -0.04 -15.45 14.29
N MET A 172 -0.57 -14.91 13.18
CA MET A 172 -1.96 -15.13 12.78
C MET A 172 -2.22 -16.58 12.36
N VAL A 173 -1.29 -17.22 11.64
CA VAL A 173 -1.38 -18.66 11.31
C VAL A 173 -1.36 -19.50 12.58
N THR A 174 -0.45 -19.20 13.51
CA THR A 174 -0.35 -19.88 14.80
C THR A 174 -1.63 -19.72 15.61
N PHE A 175 -2.17 -18.51 15.66
CA PHE A 175 -3.44 -18.21 16.31
C PHE A 175 -4.60 -18.99 15.68
N ALA A 176 -4.67 -19.06 14.34
CA ALA A 176 -5.70 -19.84 13.65
C ALA A 176 -5.62 -21.34 14.00
N LEU A 177 -4.41 -21.92 14.06
CA LEU A 177 -4.21 -23.31 14.47
C LEU A 177 -4.64 -23.55 15.92
N LEU A 178 -4.32 -22.63 16.84
CA LEU A 178 -4.77 -22.68 18.23
C LEU A 178 -6.30 -22.57 18.32
N ALA A 179 -6.91 -21.64 17.59
CA ALA A 179 -8.35 -21.47 17.53
C ALA A 179 -9.05 -22.74 17.02
N PHE A 180 -8.46 -23.45 16.05
CA PHE A 180 -8.99 -24.74 15.59
C PHE A 180 -8.92 -25.81 16.68
N GLY A 181 -7.80 -25.87 17.40
CA GLY A 181 -7.63 -26.76 18.56
C GLY A 181 -8.70 -26.50 19.63
N ILE A 182 -8.87 -25.24 20.03
CA ILE A 182 -9.88 -24.82 21.02
C ILE A 182 -11.28 -25.14 20.53
N ALA A 183 -11.63 -24.78 19.29
CA ALA A 183 -12.93 -25.06 18.70
C ALA A 183 -13.24 -26.57 18.71
N SER A 184 -12.27 -27.43 18.39
CA SER A 184 -12.43 -28.88 18.48
C SER A 184 -12.61 -29.38 19.91
N VAL A 185 -12.03 -28.74 20.93
CA VAL A 185 -12.27 -29.07 22.34
C VAL A 185 -13.69 -28.69 22.75
N VAL A 186 -14.13 -27.47 22.41
CA VAL A 186 -15.48 -26.98 22.72
C VAL A 186 -16.54 -27.84 22.05
N GLU A 187 -16.37 -28.14 20.75
CA GLU A 187 -17.29 -28.99 19.99
C GLU A 187 -17.45 -30.38 20.62
N ARG A 188 -16.35 -30.98 21.10
CA ARG A 188 -16.37 -32.28 21.80
C ARG A 188 -17.12 -32.20 23.12
N LYS A 189 -16.91 -31.12 23.89
CA LYS A 189 -17.59 -30.89 25.16
C LYS A 189 -19.10 -30.70 24.98
N VAL A 190 -19.51 -29.99 23.94
CA VAL A 190 -20.93 -29.74 23.62
C VAL A 190 -21.63 -30.99 23.06
N LYS A 191 -20.96 -31.78 22.20
CA LYS A 191 -21.55 -32.99 21.59
C LYS A 191 -21.47 -34.24 22.49
N GLY A 192 -20.75 -34.19 23.61
CA GLY A 192 -20.61 -35.33 24.53
C GLY A 192 -19.87 -36.54 23.94
N VAL A 193 -19.07 -36.34 22.87
CA VAL A 193 -18.38 -37.44 22.16
C VAL A 193 -17.00 -37.66 22.78
N GLN A 194 -16.71 -38.92 23.14
CA GLN A 194 -15.40 -39.37 23.65
C GLN A 194 -14.27 -38.99 22.67
N PRO A 195 -13.08 -38.61 23.17
CA PRO A 195 -11.97 -38.18 22.32
C PRO A 195 -11.42 -39.36 21.52
N VAL A 196 -11.90 -39.53 20.29
CA VAL A 196 -11.19 -40.38 19.33
C VAL A 196 -9.94 -39.62 18.90
N LEU A 197 -8.76 -40.09 19.32
CA LEU A 197 -7.49 -39.54 18.84
C LEU A 197 -7.53 -39.53 17.30
N PRO A 198 -7.20 -38.40 16.66
CA PRO A 198 -7.24 -38.32 15.21
C PRO A 198 -6.24 -39.32 14.63
N ARG A 199 -6.73 -40.36 13.95
CA ARG A 199 -5.87 -41.23 13.14
C ARG A 199 -5.15 -40.36 12.11
N TRP A 200 -3.82 -40.34 12.15
CA TRP A 200 -3.01 -39.71 11.14
C TRP A 200 -3.15 -40.49 9.84
N ASN A 201 -3.74 -39.86 8.84
CA ASN A 201 -3.71 -40.32 7.47
C ASN A 201 -2.87 -39.34 6.64
N LEU A 202 -2.44 -39.77 5.46
CA LEU A 202 -1.60 -38.97 4.57
C LEU A 202 -2.22 -37.58 4.29
N ALA A 203 -3.54 -37.51 4.17
CA ALA A 203 -4.28 -36.27 3.97
C ALA A 203 -4.15 -35.29 5.15
N ARG A 204 -4.29 -35.75 6.40
CA ARG A 204 -4.13 -34.89 7.59
C ARG A 204 -2.68 -34.47 7.79
N ALA A 205 -1.73 -35.39 7.58
CA ALA A 205 -0.31 -35.07 7.61
C ALA A 205 0.05 -34.01 6.56
N GLY A 206 -0.46 -34.18 5.32
CA GLY A 206 -0.28 -33.22 4.23
C GLY A 206 -0.89 -31.85 4.54
N ALA A 207 -2.08 -31.79 5.12
CA ALA A 207 -2.72 -30.52 5.48
C ALA A 207 -1.94 -29.77 6.57
N VAL A 208 -1.44 -30.47 7.59
CA VAL A 208 -0.60 -29.87 8.64
C VAL A 208 0.74 -29.41 8.06
N ALA A 209 1.39 -30.23 7.24
CA ALA A 209 2.64 -29.87 6.57
C ALA A 209 2.46 -28.65 5.66
N LEU A 210 1.35 -28.56 4.92
CA LEU A 210 1.01 -27.40 4.10
C LEU A 210 0.78 -26.15 4.95
N GLY A 211 0.09 -26.27 6.08
CA GLY A 211 -0.09 -25.16 7.02
C GLY A 211 1.23 -24.64 7.58
N ILE A 212 2.15 -25.55 7.92
CA ILE A 212 3.51 -25.20 8.38
C ILE A 212 4.31 -24.55 7.25
N LEU A 213 4.26 -25.09 6.03
CA LEU A 213 4.90 -24.51 4.85
C LEU A 213 4.38 -23.10 4.55
N LEU A 214 3.06 -22.87 4.66
CA LEU A 214 2.46 -21.54 4.51
C LEU A 214 2.87 -20.59 5.64
N ALA A 215 3.00 -21.08 6.87
CA ALA A 215 3.49 -20.28 7.99
C ALA A 215 4.96 -19.88 7.80
N LEU A 216 5.80 -20.80 7.32
CA LEU A 216 7.22 -20.56 7.07
C LEU A 216 7.45 -19.71 5.83
N SER A 217 6.64 -19.86 4.79
CA SER A 217 6.76 -19.05 3.57
C SER A 217 6.46 -17.57 3.85
N ALA A 218 5.63 -17.26 4.86
CA ALA A 218 5.39 -15.88 5.28
C ALA A 218 6.65 -15.13 5.76
N PHE A 219 7.69 -15.85 6.22
CA PHE A 219 9.00 -15.24 6.53
C PHE A 219 9.84 -14.98 5.28
N SER A 220 9.60 -15.72 4.20
CA SER A 220 10.30 -15.55 2.92
C SER A 220 9.81 -14.30 2.18
N PHE A 221 8.54 -13.94 2.34
CA PHE A 221 7.93 -12.78 1.70
C PHE A 221 8.15 -11.51 2.52
N THR A 222 9.38 -11.00 2.57
CA THR A 222 9.63 -9.64 3.06
C THR A 222 8.96 -8.60 2.16
N ASP A 223 8.45 -7.54 2.78
CA ASP A 223 7.84 -6.42 2.07
C ASP A 223 8.85 -5.80 1.09
N ARG A 224 8.40 -5.53 -0.14
CA ARG A 224 9.24 -5.01 -1.23
C ARG A 224 9.93 -3.71 -0.83
N LYS A 225 9.23 -2.85 -0.10
CA LYS A 225 9.79 -1.62 0.48
C LYS A 225 10.98 -1.91 1.40
N THR A 226 10.81 -2.84 2.34
CA THR A 226 11.87 -3.20 3.30
C THR A 226 13.08 -3.81 2.60
N SER A 227 12.85 -4.69 1.62
CA SER A 227 13.91 -5.32 0.82
C SER A 227 14.73 -4.27 0.04
N LEU A 228 14.06 -3.31 -0.61
CA LEU A 228 14.74 -2.23 -1.34
C LEU A 228 15.52 -1.29 -0.41
N LEU A 229 14.96 -0.96 0.76
CA LEU A 229 15.65 -0.15 1.76
C LEU A 229 16.91 -0.85 2.30
N GLN A 230 16.86 -2.16 2.52
CA GLN A 230 18.04 -2.95 2.92
C GLN A 230 19.06 -3.05 1.79
N MET A 231 18.62 -3.22 0.55
CA MET A 231 19.49 -3.30 -0.63
C MET A 231 20.38 -2.06 -0.78
N VAL A 232 19.81 -0.86 -0.57
CA VAL A 232 20.55 0.40 -0.72
C VAL A 232 21.42 0.78 0.48
N GLN A 233 21.40 0.00 1.57
CA GLN A 233 22.36 0.15 2.66
C GLN A 233 23.77 -0.32 2.25
N ASN A 234 23.87 -1.22 1.24
CA ASN A 234 25.17 -1.64 0.71
C ASN A 234 25.74 -0.55 -0.22
N GLU A 235 26.70 0.22 0.29
CA GLU A 235 27.30 1.32 -0.47
C GLU A 235 28.01 0.89 -1.74
N GLN A 236 28.69 -0.27 -1.73
CA GLN A 236 29.41 -0.76 -2.90
C GLN A 236 28.45 -1.07 -4.04
N PHE A 237 27.31 -1.68 -3.72
CA PHE A 237 26.24 -1.91 -4.69
C PHE A 237 25.72 -0.58 -5.25
N VAL A 238 25.36 0.37 -4.39
CA VAL A 238 24.80 1.67 -4.80
C VAL A 238 25.76 2.46 -5.69
N ARG A 239 27.07 2.45 -5.38
CA ARG A 239 28.10 3.13 -6.19
C ARG A 239 28.31 2.46 -7.55
N SER A 240 28.20 1.13 -7.61
CA SER A 240 28.35 0.36 -8.86
C SER A 240 27.11 0.38 -9.75
N TYR A 241 25.95 0.77 -9.20
CA TYR A 241 24.68 0.73 -9.92
C TYR A 241 24.64 1.81 -11.02
N PRO A 242 24.23 1.47 -12.26
CA PRO A 242 24.19 2.41 -13.36
C PRO A 242 23.06 3.44 -13.18
N VAL A 243 23.42 4.65 -12.76
CA VAL A 243 22.53 5.80 -12.66
C VAL A 243 23.06 6.91 -13.57
N GLU A 244 22.19 7.55 -14.35
CA GLU A 244 22.58 8.70 -15.16
C GLU A 244 22.93 9.89 -14.26
N VAL A 245 24.05 10.56 -14.56
CA VAL A 245 24.55 11.70 -13.78
C VAL A 245 24.40 12.98 -14.61
N MET A 246 23.95 14.05 -13.98
CA MET A 246 23.90 15.41 -14.51
C MET A 246 24.99 16.25 -13.86
N THR A 247 25.73 17.02 -14.67
CA THR A 247 26.75 17.93 -14.12
C THR A 247 26.09 19.10 -13.41
N VAL A 248 26.78 19.67 -12.42
CA VAL A 248 26.30 20.85 -11.68
C VAL A 248 26.07 22.07 -12.59
N ASP A 249 26.85 22.20 -13.66
CA ASP A 249 26.72 23.27 -14.66
C ASP A 249 25.48 23.09 -15.55
N GLU A 250 25.22 21.86 -16.04
CA GLU A 250 23.98 21.55 -16.77
C GLU A 250 22.76 21.80 -15.87
N PHE A 251 22.83 21.36 -14.62
CA PHE A 251 21.75 21.55 -13.66
C PHE A 251 21.47 23.03 -13.41
N ALA A 252 22.51 23.83 -13.13
CA ALA A 252 22.39 25.28 -12.97
C ALA A 252 21.77 25.95 -14.20
N PHE A 253 22.20 25.56 -15.40
CA PHE A 253 21.70 26.11 -16.66
C PHE A 253 20.19 25.85 -16.80
N ARG A 254 19.77 24.60 -16.60
CA ARG A 254 18.36 24.18 -16.73
C ARG A 254 17.46 24.78 -15.63
N LEU A 255 17.99 25.03 -14.44
CA LEU A 255 17.26 25.73 -13.37
C LEU A 255 17.03 27.21 -13.71
N MET A 256 18.03 27.87 -14.30
CA MET A 256 17.95 29.29 -14.65
C MET A 256 17.12 29.58 -15.91
N ASP A 257 16.86 28.57 -16.74
CA ASP A 257 16.06 28.65 -17.95
C ASP A 257 14.58 28.42 -17.61
N ASP A 258 13.79 29.50 -17.58
CA ASP A 258 12.35 29.48 -17.35
C ASP A 258 11.57 28.78 -18.47
N THR A 259 12.18 28.61 -19.64
CA THR A 259 11.59 27.92 -20.78
C THR A 259 11.85 26.40 -20.75
N ASP A 260 12.82 25.91 -19.96
CA ASP A 260 13.09 24.48 -19.82
C ASP A 260 12.01 23.81 -18.96
N ASP A 261 10.99 23.27 -19.62
CA ASP A 261 9.96 22.46 -18.99
C ASP A 261 10.33 20.96 -18.92
N GLN A 262 11.52 20.55 -19.34
CA GLN A 262 11.85 19.11 -19.43
C GLN A 262 12.37 18.53 -18.12
N ILE A 263 12.71 19.35 -17.12
CA ILE A 263 13.17 18.86 -15.81
C ILE A 263 12.14 19.07 -14.69
N GLN A 264 12.19 18.17 -13.72
CA GLN A 264 11.56 18.34 -12.42
C GLN A 264 12.54 17.88 -11.35
N VAL A 265 12.73 18.72 -10.33
CA VAL A 265 13.67 18.45 -9.24
C VAL A 265 12.92 17.73 -8.13
N ILE A 266 13.43 16.57 -7.72
CA ILE A 266 12.87 15.76 -6.65
C ILE A 266 13.81 15.91 -5.46
N ASP A 267 13.40 16.74 -4.50
CA ASP A 267 14.24 17.20 -3.41
C ASP A 267 14.04 16.32 -2.17
N PHE A 268 15.04 15.50 -1.85
CA PHE A 268 15.07 14.57 -0.72
C PHE A 268 15.72 15.17 0.53
N ARG A 269 16.03 16.46 0.53
CA ARG A 269 16.56 17.13 1.73
C ARG A 269 15.54 17.12 2.87
N PRO A 270 16.01 17.22 4.13
CA PRO A 270 15.12 17.41 5.27
C PRO A 270 14.19 18.60 5.07
N ARG A 271 12.94 18.51 5.57
CA ARG A 271 11.92 19.57 5.40
C ARG A 271 12.39 20.92 5.98
N GLU A 272 13.18 20.86 7.05
CA GLU A 272 13.79 22.02 7.69
C GLU A 272 14.75 22.76 6.74
N GLU A 273 15.47 22.05 5.88
CA GLU A 273 16.37 22.66 4.92
C GLU A 273 15.64 23.20 3.69
N ILE A 274 14.63 22.49 3.22
CA ILE A 274 13.77 22.96 2.12
C ILE A 274 13.07 24.27 2.51
N SER A 275 12.68 24.41 3.78
CA SER A 275 12.05 25.65 4.29
C SER A 275 12.98 26.87 4.33
N LYS A 276 14.31 26.67 4.29
CA LYS A 276 15.31 27.73 4.25
C LYS A 276 15.72 28.13 2.82
N GLY A 277 15.18 27.45 1.81
CA GLY A 277 15.60 27.62 0.43
C GLY A 277 15.13 26.49 -0.46
N ARG A 278 14.00 26.71 -1.14
CA ARG A 278 13.45 25.77 -2.12
C ARG A 278 14.10 25.98 -3.48
N LEU A 279 14.59 24.91 -4.10
CA LEU A 279 15.17 24.98 -5.44
C LEU A 279 14.06 25.27 -6.47
N PRO A 280 14.35 26.01 -7.55
CA PRO A 280 13.39 26.19 -8.64
C PRO A 280 12.96 24.84 -9.22
N LYS A 281 11.69 24.71 -9.61
CA LYS A 281 11.13 23.48 -10.20
C LYS A 281 11.22 22.24 -9.28
N SER A 282 11.40 22.43 -7.97
CA SER A 282 11.54 21.33 -7.01
C SER A 282 10.25 20.90 -6.34
N TYR A 283 10.16 19.61 -6.05
CA TYR A 283 9.09 18.99 -5.29
C TYR A 283 9.71 18.26 -4.09
N PRO A 284 9.28 18.58 -2.85
CA PRO A 284 9.77 17.91 -1.66
C PRO A 284 9.33 16.45 -1.66
N PHE A 285 10.26 15.53 -1.47
CA PHE A 285 10.02 14.10 -1.40
C PHE A 285 10.71 13.49 -0.19
N THR A 286 10.05 12.49 0.39
CA THR A 286 10.67 11.57 1.34
C THR A 286 10.89 10.22 0.67
N VAL A 287 11.73 9.38 1.27
CA VAL A 287 11.91 7.99 0.82
C VAL A 287 10.57 7.26 0.77
N ASP A 288 9.66 7.54 1.69
CA ASP A 288 8.33 6.94 1.74
C ASP A 288 7.46 7.34 0.54
N ASN A 289 7.57 8.59 0.09
CA ASN A 289 6.79 9.08 -1.06
C ASN A 289 7.11 8.32 -2.36
N LEU A 290 8.29 7.70 -2.49
CA LEU A 290 8.62 6.83 -3.63
C LEU A 290 7.71 5.59 -3.71
N PHE A 291 7.18 5.14 -2.57
CA PHE A 291 6.30 3.97 -2.45
C PHE A 291 4.81 4.34 -2.41
N GLU A 292 4.48 5.63 -2.37
CA GLU A 292 3.11 6.12 -2.31
C GLU A 292 2.55 6.43 -3.70
N GLN A 293 1.24 6.21 -3.90
CA GLN A 293 0.61 6.35 -5.21
C GLN A 293 0.58 7.79 -5.73
N GLU A 294 0.10 8.74 -4.92
CA GLU A 294 -0.09 10.13 -5.37
C GLU A 294 1.24 10.85 -5.62
N PRO A 295 2.22 10.83 -4.70
CA PRO A 295 3.51 11.49 -4.95
C PRO A 295 4.25 10.84 -6.13
N SER A 296 4.28 9.51 -6.20
CA SER A 296 5.04 8.83 -7.26
C SER A 296 4.49 9.01 -8.68
N ARG A 297 3.25 9.51 -8.85
CA ARG A 297 2.73 9.91 -10.17
C ARG A 297 3.55 11.04 -10.79
N LEU A 298 4.12 11.94 -10.00
CA LEU A 298 5.00 13.01 -10.48
C LEU A 298 6.19 12.42 -11.26
N LEU A 299 6.71 11.28 -10.81
CA LEU A 299 7.84 10.60 -11.45
C LEU A 299 7.50 9.97 -12.81
N ARG A 300 6.20 9.83 -13.13
CA ARG A 300 5.71 9.20 -14.37
C ARG A 300 5.27 10.19 -15.44
N VAL A 301 5.41 11.50 -15.20
CA VAL A 301 5.01 12.54 -16.17
C VAL A 301 5.83 12.38 -17.45
N ARG A 302 5.13 12.18 -18.58
CA ARG A 302 5.77 12.05 -19.90
C ARG A 302 6.50 13.33 -20.25
N GLY A 303 7.64 13.22 -20.92
CA GLY A 303 8.45 14.40 -21.29
C GLY A 303 9.41 14.89 -20.19
N LYS A 304 9.13 14.64 -18.91
CA LYS A 304 9.98 15.10 -17.80
C LYS A 304 11.17 14.18 -17.51
N ILE A 305 12.27 14.78 -17.07
CA ILE A 305 13.47 14.16 -16.46
C ILE A 305 13.40 14.42 -14.97
N ASN A 306 13.46 13.36 -14.17
CA ASN A 306 13.49 13.44 -12.72
C ASN A 306 14.94 13.66 -12.26
N VAL A 307 15.26 14.85 -11.75
CA VAL A 307 16.58 15.12 -11.16
C VAL A 307 16.47 14.96 -9.65
N PHE A 308 17.06 13.89 -9.12
CA PHE A 308 17.04 13.57 -7.69
C PHE A 308 18.14 14.36 -7.02
N VAL A 309 17.77 15.11 -5.97
CA VAL A 309 18.68 16.00 -5.26
C VAL A 309 18.61 15.69 -3.76
N ALA A 310 19.78 15.58 -3.15
CA ALA A 310 19.98 15.47 -1.70
C ALA A 310 21.29 16.17 -1.34
N ASP A 311 21.64 16.25 -0.06
CA ASP A 311 22.88 16.91 0.34
C ASP A 311 24.12 16.23 -0.28
N ASP A 312 24.14 14.90 -0.31
CA ASP A 312 25.25 14.11 -0.86
C ASP A 312 24.84 13.18 -2.03
N GLU A 313 25.78 12.94 -2.94
CA GLU A 313 25.58 12.08 -4.12
C GLU A 313 25.19 10.64 -3.74
N LEU A 314 25.68 10.11 -2.60
CA LEU A 314 25.38 8.75 -2.19
C LEU A 314 23.89 8.61 -1.83
N THR A 315 23.33 9.59 -1.13
CA THR A 315 21.89 9.65 -0.82
C THR A 315 21.06 9.78 -2.10
N GLU A 316 21.44 10.65 -3.05
CA GLU A 316 20.79 10.75 -4.36
C GLU A 316 20.79 9.41 -5.11
N ARG A 317 21.94 8.72 -5.14
CA ARG A 317 22.08 7.39 -5.73
C ARG A 317 21.17 6.37 -5.06
N ARG A 318 21.11 6.34 -3.72
CA ARG A 318 20.22 5.42 -2.99
C ARG A 318 18.77 5.62 -3.44
N MET A 319 18.31 6.87 -3.54
CA MET A 319 16.96 7.19 -3.99
C MET A 319 16.73 6.79 -5.45
N ALA A 320 17.70 7.08 -6.33
CA ALA A 320 17.63 6.75 -7.75
C ALA A 320 17.55 5.23 -7.98
N VAL A 321 18.34 4.44 -7.26
CA VAL A 321 18.31 2.97 -7.29
C VAL A 321 16.94 2.45 -6.87
N ILE A 322 16.38 2.94 -5.76
CA ILE A 322 15.03 2.55 -5.32
C ILE A 322 14.01 2.86 -6.42
N ALA A 323 14.04 4.08 -6.97
CA ALA A 323 13.07 4.51 -7.96
C ALA A 323 13.17 3.69 -9.26
N GLN A 324 14.37 3.37 -9.73
CA GLN A 324 14.56 2.50 -10.89
C GLN A 324 14.09 1.06 -10.63
N GLN A 325 14.32 0.51 -9.43
CA GLN A 325 13.80 -0.81 -9.04
C GLN A 325 12.28 -0.86 -8.88
N LEU A 326 11.64 0.30 -8.64
CA LEU A 326 10.18 0.47 -8.70
C LEU A 326 9.66 0.68 -10.12
N GLY A 327 10.54 0.72 -11.13
CA GLY A 327 10.20 0.85 -12.54
C GLY A 327 10.00 2.29 -13.01
N PHE A 328 10.43 3.29 -12.23
CA PHE A 328 10.52 4.67 -12.71
C PHE A 328 11.72 4.81 -13.64
N SER A 329 11.56 5.62 -14.69
CA SER A 329 12.56 5.85 -15.71
C SER A 329 12.89 7.34 -15.82
N ARG A 330 13.94 7.68 -16.59
CA ARG A 330 14.43 9.07 -16.78
C ARG A 330 14.80 9.74 -15.46
N ILE A 331 15.58 9.04 -14.66
CA ILE A 331 16.10 9.52 -13.38
C ILE A 331 17.56 9.90 -13.57
N ARG A 332 17.91 11.10 -13.13
CA ARG A 332 19.28 11.62 -13.06
C ARG A 332 19.60 12.06 -11.65
N ILE A 333 20.86 11.97 -11.26
CA ILE A 333 21.41 12.50 -10.00
C ILE A 333 22.41 13.62 -10.29
N LEU A 334 22.78 14.40 -9.29
CA LEU A 334 23.80 15.42 -9.44
C LEU A 334 25.19 14.83 -9.21
N GLU A 335 26.12 15.18 -10.10
CA GLU A 335 27.52 14.88 -9.89
C GLU A 335 28.00 15.56 -8.59
N GLY A 336 28.47 14.79 -7.61
CA GLY A 336 28.91 15.31 -6.31
C GLY A 336 27.80 15.80 -5.38
N GLY A 337 26.53 15.60 -5.74
CA GLY A 337 25.38 16.00 -4.94
C GLY A 337 25.18 17.52 -4.83
N LEU A 338 24.24 17.94 -3.98
CA LEU A 338 23.97 19.36 -3.79
C LEU A 338 25.11 20.09 -3.07
N GLU A 339 25.95 19.41 -2.30
CA GLU A 339 27.17 20.00 -1.74
C GLU A 339 28.11 20.53 -2.83
N LYS A 340 28.39 19.73 -3.87
CA LYS A 340 29.20 20.19 -5.00
C LYS A 340 28.53 21.34 -5.73
N PHE A 341 27.20 21.29 -5.90
CA PHE A 341 26.45 22.40 -6.50
C PHE A 341 26.54 23.70 -5.68
N ARG A 342 26.44 23.62 -4.34
CA ARG A 342 26.61 24.76 -3.44
C ARG A 342 28.01 25.36 -3.59
N GLN A 343 29.04 24.53 -3.64
CA GLN A 343 30.42 24.96 -3.79
C GLN A 343 30.72 25.57 -5.18
N ASP A 344 30.37 24.85 -6.24
CA ASP A 344 30.78 25.17 -7.60
C ASP A 344 29.90 26.23 -8.27
N ILE A 345 28.66 26.40 -7.80
CA ILE A 345 27.68 27.32 -8.40
C ILE A 345 27.27 28.42 -7.41
N LEU A 346 26.65 28.07 -6.27
CA LEU A 346 26.06 29.07 -5.38
C LEU A 346 27.11 29.91 -4.63
N ASN A 347 28.24 29.30 -4.28
CA ASN A 347 29.35 29.93 -3.58
C ASN A 347 30.59 30.05 -4.47
N PHE A 348 30.41 30.03 -5.80
CA PHE A 348 31.52 29.97 -6.75
C PHE A 348 32.55 31.10 -6.51
N GLU A 349 33.81 30.70 -6.36
CA GLU A 349 34.97 31.57 -6.36
C GLU A 349 36.04 30.95 -7.28
N PRO A 350 36.55 31.71 -8.27
CA PRO A 350 37.54 31.17 -9.21
C PRO A 350 38.85 30.86 -8.46
N PRO A 351 39.34 29.61 -8.49
CA PRO A 351 40.53 29.22 -7.73
C PRO A 351 41.83 29.80 -8.32
N ALA A 352 41.84 30.13 -9.61
CA ALA A 352 42.95 30.73 -10.35
C ALA A 352 42.40 31.54 -11.54
N PRO A 353 43.22 32.32 -12.26
CA PRO A 353 42.83 32.86 -13.57
C PRO A 353 42.54 31.73 -14.59
N PRO A 354 41.59 31.92 -15.53
CA PRO A 354 41.25 30.89 -16.51
C PRO A 354 42.45 30.59 -17.43
N LYS A 355 42.71 29.31 -17.67
CA LYS A 355 43.85 28.85 -18.47
C LYS A 355 43.56 28.88 -19.97
N ASP A 356 42.29 28.72 -20.33
CA ASP A 356 41.82 28.70 -21.71
C ASP A 356 40.42 29.33 -21.84
N MET A 357 39.96 29.44 -23.09
CA MET A 357 38.66 30.03 -23.43
C MET A 357 37.48 29.23 -22.83
N TYR A 358 37.62 27.92 -22.68
CA TYR A 358 36.55 27.09 -22.11
C TYR A 358 36.37 27.36 -20.62
N GLU A 359 37.47 27.43 -19.87
CA GLU A 359 37.48 27.78 -18.45
C GLU A 359 36.98 29.22 -18.22
N GLU A 360 37.34 30.16 -19.11
CA GLU A 360 36.81 31.52 -19.07
C GLU A 360 35.27 31.55 -19.22
N PHE A 361 34.71 30.81 -20.18
CA PHE A 361 33.27 30.71 -20.35
C PHE A 361 32.58 30.04 -19.17
N THR A 362 33.15 28.96 -18.64
CA THR A 362 32.64 28.28 -17.44
C THR A 362 32.63 29.22 -16.25
N TYR A 363 33.70 29.99 -16.02
CA TYR A 363 33.76 30.96 -14.91
C TYR A 363 32.74 32.07 -15.08
N ARG A 364 32.57 32.58 -16.30
CA ARG A 364 31.55 33.60 -16.59
C ARG A 364 30.14 33.07 -16.34
N PHE A 365 29.87 31.83 -16.76
CA PHE A 365 28.60 31.17 -16.51
C PHE A 365 28.34 30.98 -15.02
N ARG A 366 29.30 30.43 -14.27
CA ARG A 366 29.17 30.19 -12.82
C ARG A 366 29.02 31.48 -12.03
N LYS A 367 29.71 32.56 -12.40
CA LYS A 367 29.50 33.90 -11.82
C LYS A 367 28.07 34.40 -12.04
N ARG A 368 27.53 34.25 -13.26
CA ARG A 368 26.13 34.61 -13.54
C ARG A 368 25.15 33.73 -12.77
N ALA A 369 25.43 32.45 -12.64
CA ALA A 369 24.60 31.50 -11.91
C ALA A 369 24.57 31.81 -10.40
N LYS A 370 25.71 32.16 -9.82
CA LYS A 370 25.86 32.63 -8.44
C LYS A 370 24.97 33.85 -8.13
N GLU A 371 24.80 34.76 -9.09
CA GLU A 371 23.94 35.94 -8.93
C GLU A 371 22.46 35.59 -9.10
N LYS A 372 22.10 34.87 -10.17
CA LYS A 372 20.70 34.63 -10.55
C LYS A 372 19.99 33.57 -9.70
N LEU A 373 20.67 32.48 -9.33
CA LEU A 373 20.01 31.36 -8.63
C LEU A 373 19.51 31.71 -7.22
N PRO A 374 20.25 32.47 -6.38
CA PRO A 374 19.73 32.90 -5.07
C PRO A 374 18.51 33.82 -5.16
N GLU A 375 18.32 34.53 -6.27
CA GLU A 375 17.10 35.33 -6.51
C GLU A 375 15.92 34.40 -6.80
N LEU A 376 16.09 33.43 -7.71
CA LEU A 376 15.06 32.43 -8.03
C LEU A 376 14.64 31.59 -6.81
N ILE A 377 15.60 31.21 -5.96
CA ILE A 377 15.31 30.47 -4.71
C ILE A 377 14.47 31.33 -3.76
N ARG A 378 14.76 32.62 -3.65
CA ARG A 378 13.98 33.55 -2.80
C ARG A 378 12.56 33.78 -3.34
N GLU A 379 12.38 33.82 -4.66
CA GLU A 379 11.06 33.93 -5.28
C GLU A 379 10.17 32.71 -4.96
N GLU A 380 10.75 31.51 -4.93
CA GLU A 380 10.06 30.28 -4.56
C GLU A 380 9.72 30.21 -3.05
N GLU A 381 10.51 30.81 -2.17
CA GLU A 381 10.19 30.93 -0.73
C GLU A 381 8.97 31.82 -0.47
N LEU A 382 8.80 32.87 -1.29
CA LEU A 382 7.69 33.83 -1.18
C LEU A 382 6.39 33.29 -1.79
N SER A 383 6.49 32.31 -2.69
CA SER A 383 5.35 31.60 -3.23
C SER A 383 4.82 30.61 -2.19
N PRO A 384 3.55 30.71 -1.74
CA PRO A 384 3.02 29.73 -0.79
C PRO A 384 3.12 28.35 -1.42
N ALA A 385 3.87 27.45 -0.77
CA ALA A 385 3.90 26.04 -1.14
C ALA A 385 2.45 25.60 -1.32
N GLU A 386 2.09 25.07 -2.51
CA GLU A 386 0.75 24.53 -2.72
C GLU A 386 0.42 23.67 -1.50
N PRO A 387 -0.63 24.01 -0.72
CA PRO A 387 -0.95 23.24 0.45
C PRO A 387 -1.07 21.80 -0.02
N GLU A 388 -0.39 20.86 0.66
CA GLU A 388 -0.60 19.43 0.47
C GLU A 388 -2.12 19.27 0.39
N LYS A 389 -2.66 19.07 -0.82
CA LYS A 389 -4.11 18.95 -0.98
C LYS A 389 -4.45 17.83 -0.03
N PRO A 390 -5.26 18.09 1.02
CA PRO A 390 -5.48 17.12 2.08
C PRO A 390 -5.87 15.84 1.35
N LYS A 391 -5.07 14.75 1.58
CA LYS A 391 -5.21 13.45 0.92
C LYS A 391 -6.67 13.28 0.60
N ARG A 392 -7.05 13.41 -0.69
CA ARG A 392 -8.44 13.58 -1.09
C ARG A 392 -9.23 12.56 -0.29
N LYS A 393 -10.03 13.02 0.67
CA LYS A 393 -10.95 12.15 1.39
C LYS A 393 -11.95 11.73 0.32
N LEU A 394 -11.64 10.65 -0.40
CA LEU A 394 -12.57 9.93 -1.25
C LEU A 394 -13.56 9.26 -0.29
N GLY A 395 -14.41 10.10 0.31
CA GLY A 395 -15.65 9.71 0.93
C GLY A 395 -16.76 9.94 -0.08
N GLY A 396 -17.59 8.91 -0.27
CA GLY A 396 -18.80 8.93 -1.09
C GLY A 396 -18.48 8.79 -2.59
N CYS A 397 -18.95 7.77 -3.30
CA CYS A 397 -20.04 6.83 -3.07
C CYS A 397 -19.60 5.39 -3.36
#